data_AF-A0A0C2D0U1-F1
#
_entry.id   AF-A0A0C2D0U1-F1
#
_cell.length_a   1.000
_cell.length_b   1.000
_cell.length_c   1.000
_cell.angle_alpha   90.00
_cell.angle_beta   90.00
_cell.angle_gamma   90.00
#
_symmetry.space_group_name_H-M   'P 1'
#
loop_
_entity.id
_entity.type
_entity.pdbx_description
1 polymer ?
#
loop_
_entity_poly.entity_id
_entity_poly.type
_entity_poly.pdbx_seq_one_letter_code
_entity_poly.pdbx_strand_id
1 'polypeptide(L)'
;MKTCAPWLESFGSLRRFVDNLSTSEKREALNTMAGIAKLAANAKNAITAPIPLLLANHPGSVTLSQEQCACLLAHGFFCTYPHEDKTFNMINFSR
;
A
#
# COMPACT_ATOMS: atom_id res chain seq x y z
N MET A 1 4.56 -18.44 -13.73
CA MET A 1 3.89 -17.53 -12.76
C MET A 1 4.86 -16.39 -12.47
N LYS A 2 4.52 -15.13 -12.77
CA LYS A 2 5.39 -14.00 -12.40
C LYS A 2 5.41 -13.92 -10.86
N THR A 3 6.58 -13.83 -10.26
CA THR A 3 6.72 -13.58 -8.82
C THR A 3 6.22 -12.17 -8.53
N CYS A 4 5.09 -12.07 -7.84
CA CYS A 4 4.59 -10.80 -7.33
C CYS A 4 5.43 -10.41 -6.10
N ALA A 5 6.08 -9.25 -6.14
CA ALA A 5 6.88 -8.68 -5.04
C ALA A 5 7.99 -9.61 -4.48
N PRO A 6 9.04 -9.92 -5.26
CA PRO A 6 10.16 -10.77 -4.82
C PRO A 6 10.96 -10.22 -3.62
N TRP A 7 10.72 -8.97 -3.22
CA TRP A 7 11.33 -8.32 -2.06
C TRP A 7 10.62 -8.61 -0.73
N LEU A 8 9.52 -9.36 -0.73
CA LEU A 8 8.82 -9.74 0.51
C LEU A 8 9.49 -10.96 1.16
N GLU A 9 10.06 -10.76 2.34
CA GLU A 9 10.85 -11.79 3.03
C GLU A 9 10.01 -12.68 3.95
N SER A 10 8.95 -12.14 4.57
CA SER A 10 8.11 -12.88 5.53
C SER A 10 6.72 -12.27 5.72
N PHE A 11 5.77 -13.13 6.09
CA PHE A 11 4.41 -12.75 6.50
C PHE A 11 4.08 -13.21 7.93
N GLY A 12 5.10 -13.56 8.73
CA GLY A 12 4.92 -14.18 10.04
C GLY A 12 4.03 -13.37 10.98
N SER A 13 4.24 -12.05 11.07
CA SER A 13 3.44 -11.15 11.91
C SER A 13 1.98 -11.05 11.44
N LEU A 14 1.76 -10.93 10.13
CA LEU A 14 0.40 -10.88 9.56
C LEU A 14 -0.34 -12.20 9.80
N ARG A 15 0.34 -13.34 9.58
CA ARG A 15 -0.23 -14.66 9.83
C ARG A 15 -0.59 -14.82 11.30
N ARG A 16 0.32 -14.47 12.22
CA ARG A 16 0.07 -14.51 13.67
C ARG A 16 -1.09 -13.60 14.08
N PHE A 17 -1.19 -12.40 13.50
CA PHE A 17 -2.33 -11.51 13.72
C PHE A 17 -3.63 -12.19 13.31
N VAL A 18 -3.72 -12.69 12.08
CA VAL A 18 -4.92 -13.36 11.56
C VAL A 18 -5.26 -14.61 12.36
N ASP A 19 -4.29 -15.42 12.76
CA ASP A 19 -4.51 -16.67 13.49
C ASP A 19 -5.15 -16.43 14.86
N ASN A 20 -4.82 -15.32 15.52
CA ASN A 20 -5.37 -14.91 16.81
C ASN A 20 -6.78 -14.29 16.73
N LEU A 21 -7.32 -14.07 15.53
CA LEU A 21 -8.68 -13.55 15.35
C LEU A 21 -9.73 -14.66 15.48
N SER A 22 -10.90 -14.32 16.02
CA SER A 22 -12.10 -15.16 15.94
C SER A 22 -12.57 -15.32 14.49
N THR A 23 -13.46 -16.29 14.24
CA THR A 23 -14.00 -16.53 12.89
C THR A 23 -14.73 -15.31 12.32
N SER A 24 -15.45 -14.55 13.15
CA SER A 24 -16.15 -13.33 12.74
C SER A 24 -15.16 -12.22 12.36
N GLU A 25 -14.12 -12.01 13.17
CA GLU A 25 -13.09 -11.01 12.92
C GLU A 25 -12.25 -11.34 11.68
N LYS A 26 -11.95 -12.63 11.45
CA LYS A 26 -11.29 -13.09 10.21
C LYS A 26 -12.10 -12.70 8.98
N ARG A 27 -13.43 -12.91 9.02
CA ARG A 27 -14.32 -12.54 7.93
C ARG A 27 -14.37 -11.03 7.73
N GLU A 28 -14.42 -10.26 8.81
CA GLU A 28 -14.38 -8.80 8.75
C GLU A 28 -13.05 -8.28 8.18
N ALA A 29 -11.92 -8.82 8.63
CA ALA A 29 -10.60 -8.49 8.12
C ALA A 29 -10.50 -8.76 6.61
N LEU A 30 -11.01 -9.90 6.14
CA LEU A 30 -11.07 -10.22 4.70
C LEU A 30 -11.94 -9.23 3.92
N ASN A 31 -13.10 -8.85 4.45
CA ASN A 31 -13.98 -7.86 3.83
C ASN A 31 -13.30 -6.48 3.76
N THR A 32 -12.63 -6.07 4.82
CA THR A 32 -11.86 -4.82 4.88
C THR A 32 -10.71 -4.84 3.87
N MET A 33 -9.93 -5.93 3.80
CA MET A 33 -8.87 -6.08 2.80
C MET A 33 -9.42 -6.06 1.36
N ALA A 34 -10.60 -6.62 1.12
CA ALA A 34 -11.26 -6.51 -0.19
C ALA A 34 -11.66 -5.06 -0.52
N GLY A 35 -12.08 -4.28 0.46
CA GLY A 35 -12.30 -2.83 0.32
C GLY A 35 -11.02 -2.08 -0.04
N ILE A 36 -9.91 -2.37 0.67
CA ILE A 36 -8.60 -1.78 0.37
C ILE A 36 -8.14 -2.17 -1.04
N ALA A 37 -8.38 -3.41 -1.47
CA ALA A 37 -8.03 -3.86 -2.82
C ALA A 37 -8.79 -3.10 -3.90
N LYS A 38 -10.06 -2.76 -3.67
CA LYS A 38 -10.84 -1.91 -4.58
C LYS A 38 -10.25 -0.51 -4.70
N LEU A 39 -9.76 0.08 -3.60
CA LEU A 39 -9.07 1.37 -3.64
C LEU A 39 -7.80 1.30 -4.49
N ALA A 40 -6.94 0.30 -4.28
CA ALA A 40 -5.75 0.10 -5.10
C ALA A 40 -6.10 -0.10 -6.59
N ALA A 41 -7.14 -0.88 -6.89
CA ALA A 41 -7.60 -1.07 -8.27
C ALA A 41 -8.15 0.23 -8.91
N ASN A 42 -8.76 1.11 -8.12
CA ASN A 42 -9.30 2.39 -8.57
C ASN A 42 -8.23 3.50 -8.70
N ALA A 43 -6.99 3.27 -8.26
CA ALA A 43 -5.95 4.29 -8.20
C ALA A 43 -5.74 5.01 -9.55
N LYS A 44 -5.82 4.30 -10.68
CA LYS A 44 -5.70 4.92 -12.02
C LYS A 44 -6.79 5.92 -12.36
N ASN A 45 -7.99 5.77 -11.79
CA ASN A 45 -9.10 6.69 -12.00
C ASN A 45 -9.01 7.88 -11.04
N ALA A 46 -8.56 7.65 -9.80
CA ALA A 46 -8.43 8.69 -8.77
C ALA A 46 -7.17 9.57 -8.95
N ILE A 47 -6.07 8.99 -9.42
CA ILE A 47 -4.78 9.64 -9.62
C ILE A 47 -4.53 9.74 -11.12
N THR A 48 -5.10 10.79 -11.72
CA THR A 48 -5.10 11.00 -13.18
C THR A 48 -3.82 11.66 -13.70
N ALA A 49 -2.98 12.18 -12.81
CA ALA A 49 -1.70 12.81 -13.13
C ALA A 49 -0.59 12.23 -12.23
N PRO A 50 0.66 12.18 -12.72
CA PRO A 50 1.80 11.79 -11.89
C PRO A 50 1.93 12.66 -10.65
N ILE A 51 2.23 12.03 -9.50
CA ILE A 51 2.50 12.75 -8.26
C ILE A 51 3.97 13.19 -8.29
N PRO A 52 4.27 14.49 -8.11
CA PRO A 52 5.64 14.97 -8.13
C PRO A 52 6.39 14.53 -6.87
N LEU A 53 7.67 14.17 -7.04
CA LEU A 53 8.57 13.90 -5.92
C LEU A 53 9.05 15.21 -5.30
N LEU A 54 9.00 15.29 -3.97
CA LEU A 54 9.55 16.41 -3.22
C LEU A 54 11.00 16.08 -2.87
N LEU A 55 11.94 16.76 -3.52
CA LEU A 55 13.37 16.54 -3.38
C LEU A 55 14.01 17.53 -2.41
N ALA A 56 15.12 17.12 -1.78
CA ALA A 56 15.88 18.00 -0.90
C ALA A 56 16.32 19.28 -1.63
N ASN A 57 16.21 20.44 -0.96
CA ASN A 57 16.52 21.76 -1.50
C ASN A 57 15.67 22.20 -2.71
N HIS A 58 14.55 21.54 -2.99
CA HIS A 58 13.58 21.95 -4.01
C HIS A 58 12.22 22.25 -3.35
N PRO A 59 11.93 23.52 -2.99
CA PRO A 59 10.66 23.89 -2.38
C PRO A 59 9.49 23.52 -3.29
N GLY A 60 8.49 22.84 -2.74
CA GLY A 60 7.30 22.41 -3.45
C GLY A 60 6.20 21.96 -2.50
N SER A 61 4.98 21.92 -3.00
CA SER A 61 3.82 21.42 -2.27
C SER A 61 3.03 20.47 -3.16
N VAL A 62 2.37 19.51 -2.54
CA VAL A 62 1.43 18.58 -3.20
C VAL A 62 0.13 18.63 -2.44
N THR A 63 -0.97 18.82 -3.16
CA THR A 63 -2.32 18.73 -2.60
C THR A 63 -3.00 17.49 -3.19
N LEU A 64 -3.48 16.62 -2.32
CA LEU A 64 -4.17 15.39 -2.67
C LEU A 64 -5.51 15.31 -1.95
N SER A 65 -6.50 14.70 -2.59
CA SER A 65 -7.75 14.35 -1.92
C SER A 65 -7.54 13.18 -0.96
N GLN A 66 -8.46 12.99 -0.01
CA GLN A 66 -8.44 11.83 0.89
C GLN A 66 -8.53 10.50 0.11
N GLU A 67 -9.29 10.47 -0.98
CA GLU A 67 -9.39 9.30 -1.85
C GLU A 67 -8.06 8.96 -2.53
N GLN A 68 -7.33 9.97 -3.01
CA GLN A 68 -6.01 9.79 -3.61
C GLN A 68 -5.03 9.25 -2.57
N CYS A 69 -5.02 9.81 -1.36
CA CYS A 69 -4.21 9.29 -0.25
C CYS A 69 -4.57 7.83 0.08
N ALA A 70 -5.87 7.49 0.12
CA ALA A 70 -6.33 6.13 0.39
C ALA A 70 -5.88 5.13 -0.68
N CYS A 71 -5.89 5.53 -1.97
CA CYS A 71 -5.37 4.71 -3.06
C CYS A 71 -3.86 4.47 -2.92
N LEU A 72 -3.09 5.50 -2.56
CA LEU A 72 -1.64 5.39 -2.36
C LEU A 72 -1.29 4.44 -1.20
N LEU A 73 -2.00 4.58 -0.08
CA LEU A 73 -1.84 3.72 1.10
C LEU A 73 -2.26 2.28 0.81
N ALA A 74 -3.33 2.08 0.01
CA ALA A 74 -3.75 0.74 -0.40
C ALA A 74 -2.67 0.02 -1.22
N HIS A 75 -1.98 0.72 -2.12
CA HIS A 75 -0.82 0.19 -2.84
C HIS A 75 0.35 -0.15 -1.90
N GLY A 76 0.58 0.65 -0.86
CA GLY A 76 1.57 0.39 0.19
C GLY A 76 1.23 -0.84 1.04
N PHE A 77 -0.04 -0.99 1.43
CA PHE A 77 -0.56 -2.15 2.16
C PHE A 77 -0.32 -3.46 1.38
N PHE A 78 -0.64 -3.47 0.08
CA PHE A 78 -0.39 -4.64 -0.78
C PHE A 78 1.06 -4.75 -1.30
N CYS A 79 1.96 -3.88 -0.82
CA CYS A 79 3.37 -3.89 -1.15
C CYS A 79 3.65 -3.87 -2.67
N THR A 80 2.89 -3.06 -3.42
CA THR A 80 2.91 -3.05 -4.90
C THR A 80 3.85 -2.03 -5.52
N TYR A 81 4.39 -1.10 -4.72
CA TYR A 81 5.44 -0.21 -5.24
C TYR A 81 6.71 -1.04 -5.47
N PRO A 82 7.38 -0.89 -6.63
CA PRO A 82 8.67 -1.51 -6.83
C PRO A 82 9.63 -1.05 -5.73
N HIS A 83 10.57 -1.92 -5.34
CA HIS A 83 11.61 -1.54 -4.41
C HIS A 83 12.46 -0.44 -5.07
N GLU A 84 12.30 0.79 -4.62
CA GLU A 84 13.14 1.92 -5.04
C GLU A 84 14.34 2.05 -4.10
N ASP A 85 15.43 2.54 -4.67
CA ASP A 85 16.72 2.74 -4.03
C ASP A 85 16.61 3.45 -2.66
N LYS A 86 17.61 3.21 -1.80
CA LYS A 86 17.70 3.68 -0.39
C LYS A 86 17.66 5.20 -0.17
N THR A 87 17.36 5.97 -1.20
CA THR A 87 17.27 7.43 -1.20
C THR A 87 15.94 7.93 -0.61
N PHE A 88 14.88 7.14 -0.66
CA PHE A 88 13.55 7.50 -0.15
C PHE A 88 13.08 6.55 0.96
N ASN A 89 12.15 7.04 1.78
CA ASN A 89 11.51 6.22 2.81
C ASN A 89 10.68 5.10 2.19
N MET A 90 10.66 3.95 2.86
CA MET A 90 9.88 2.80 2.43
C MET A 90 8.37 3.08 2.57
N ILE A 91 7.64 2.98 1.47
CA ILE A 91 6.17 3.15 1.44
C ILE A 91 5.40 1.82 1.58
N ASN A 92 6.02 0.70 1.19
CA ASN A 92 5.42 -0.63 1.32
C ASN A 92 5.38 -1.08 2.80
N PHE A 93 4.28 -1.71 3.20
CA PHE A 93 4.06 -2.18 4.58
C PHE A 93 4.64 -3.59 4.78
N SER A 94 5.89 -3.78 4.37
CA SER A 94 6.55 -5.09 4.37
C SER A 94 7.35 -5.39 5.65
N ARG A 95 7.34 -4.48 6.64
CA ARG A 95 8.05 -4.63 7.91
C ARG A 95 7.09 -4.60 9.09
#